data_AF-M5S6M8-F1
#
_entry.id   AF-M5S6M8-F1
#
_cell.length_a   1.000
_cell.length_b   1.000
_cell.length_c   1.000
_cell.angle_alpha   90.00
_cell.angle_beta   90.00
_cell.angle_gamma   90.00
#
_symmetry.space_group_name_H-M   'P 1'
#
loop_
_entity.id
_entity.type
_entity.pdbx_description
1 polymer ?
#
loop_
_entity_poly.entity_id
_entity_poly.type
_entity_poly.pdbx_seq_one_letter_code
_entity_poly.pdbx_strand_id
1 'polypeptide(L)'
;MLGGVAAAAETFSLSIVTDRDDALYKVGEEAAFLVTLEKEGKSVEQGSLSYVVDDFLKSGKAGGYPQGETTLGESPTRVVVKGSKPGFLRCTVTYKPSDGKPIKAAVGAGFSVLQIEPSMPVPDDFDAYWDEQKRLLAEIPADAKQTTVEYKDKTIECFDVQVACLGGAPVSGYFAKPKQSKPSSLPAILWVHGAGVRSSSLGNAVKGAKAGMLSMDINAHGIPNGKPNSFYAELSGGDLKSYRYDGRDNRDTSYFRGMFLRLVRAIDFLTSQPQWNGRDVIVIGHSQGGGQSLAAGGLDPRVTMIAPGVPAICDHTGVAAGRVNGWPKLVPNSADGKPDAKVLEASRYVDAVNFASRCRAKAIMSVGFIDGVCPPSSCYAAYNALQGEKRMINEPHMGHAAPTHIQN
;
A
#
# COMPACT_ATOMS: atom_id res chain seq x y z
N MET A 1 -1.51 24.05 -54.41
CA MET A 1 -1.06 23.56 -53.10
C MET A 1 -1.80 22.27 -52.81
N LEU A 2 -1.12 21.13 -52.87
CA LEU A 2 -1.68 19.82 -52.54
C LEU A 2 -1.62 19.66 -51.02
N GLY A 3 -2.79 19.68 -50.37
CA GLY A 3 -2.93 19.40 -48.94
C GLY A 3 -2.70 17.92 -48.69
N GLY A 4 -1.64 17.58 -47.95
CA GLY A 4 -1.44 16.24 -47.43
C GLY A 4 -2.47 15.93 -46.36
N VAL A 5 -3.30 14.92 -46.61
CA VAL A 5 -4.15 14.30 -45.59
C VAL A 5 -3.21 13.49 -44.69
N ALA A 6 -3.05 13.90 -43.43
CA ALA A 6 -2.37 13.08 -42.44
C ALA A 6 -3.16 11.78 -42.27
N ALA A 7 -2.54 10.64 -42.60
CA ALA A 7 -3.11 9.33 -42.31
C ALA A 7 -3.33 9.22 -40.80
N ALA A 8 -4.53 8.75 -40.40
CA ALA A 8 -4.79 8.42 -39.00
C ALA A 8 -3.80 7.33 -38.57
N ALA A 9 -3.14 7.53 -37.43
CA ALA A 9 -2.21 6.54 -36.90
C ALA A 9 -2.97 5.24 -36.59
N GLU A 10 -2.45 4.11 -37.07
CA GLU A 10 -3.03 2.80 -36.78
C GLU A 10 -3.10 2.57 -35.27
N THR A 11 -4.29 2.26 -34.76
CA THR A 11 -4.50 2.05 -33.32
C THR A 11 -4.54 0.56 -33.02
N PHE A 12 -3.49 0.07 -32.36
CA PHE A 12 -3.40 -1.28 -31.83
C PHE A 12 -3.84 -1.32 -30.35
N SER A 13 -4.56 -2.36 -29.96
CA SER A 13 -4.92 -2.66 -28.57
C SER A 13 -4.41 -4.05 -28.21
N LEU A 14 -3.60 -4.13 -27.15
CA LEU A 14 -3.05 -5.39 -26.63
C LEU A 14 -3.73 -5.71 -25.29
N SER A 15 -4.39 -6.85 -25.22
CA SER A 15 -5.02 -7.39 -24.02
C SER A 15 -4.34 -8.69 -23.61
N ILE A 16 -4.24 -8.90 -22.30
CA ILE A 16 -3.81 -10.16 -21.70
C ILE A 16 -4.65 -10.40 -20.46
N VAL A 17 -5.30 -11.55 -20.35
CA VAL A 17 -6.10 -11.98 -19.19
C VAL A 17 -5.64 -13.37 -18.73
N THR A 18 -6.09 -13.80 -17.56
CA THR A 18 -6.01 -15.21 -17.14
C THR A 18 -7.19 -16.00 -17.69
N ASP A 19 -7.06 -17.32 -17.77
CA ASP A 19 -8.16 -18.23 -18.15
C ASP A 19 -9.25 -18.40 -17.06
N ARG A 20 -9.17 -17.60 -15.99
CA ARG A 20 -10.15 -17.42 -14.92
C ARG A 20 -10.21 -15.97 -14.49
N ASP A 21 -11.40 -15.48 -14.16
CA ASP A 21 -11.63 -14.08 -13.80
C ASP A 21 -10.97 -13.69 -12.46
N ASP A 22 -10.89 -14.62 -11.50
CA ASP A 22 -10.28 -14.36 -10.19
C ASP A 22 -8.74 -14.43 -10.20
N ALA A 23 -8.16 -14.97 -11.27
CA ALA A 23 -6.73 -15.21 -11.44
C ALA A 23 -6.08 -16.00 -10.29
N LEU A 24 -6.85 -16.86 -9.61
CA LEU A 24 -6.37 -17.67 -8.49
C LEU A 24 -6.33 -19.17 -8.83
N TYR A 25 -5.22 -19.79 -8.45
CA TYR A 25 -4.90 -21.19 -8.76
C TYR A 25 -4.29 -21.88 -7.54
N LYS A 26 -4.24 -23.21 -7.56
CA LYS A 26 -3.46 -24.01 -6.59
C LYS A 26 -2.03 -24.18 -7.09
N VAL A 27 -1.08 -24.33 -6.17
CA VAL A 27 0.28 -24.79 -6.52
C VAL A 27 0.20 -26.12 -7.29
N GLY A 28 0.95 -26.20 -8.39
CA GLY A 28 0.95 -27.34 -9.33
C GLY A 28 -0.15 -27.31 -10.40
N GLU A 29 -1.17 -26.46 -10.25
CA GLU A 29 -2.23 -26.26 -11.25
C GLU A 29 -1.72 -25.45 -12.44
N GLU A 30 -2.23 -25.76 -13.64
CA GLU A 30 -1.98 -24.96 -14.84
C GLU A 30 -2.81 -23.69 -14.82
N ALA A 31 -2.13 -22.56 -15.03
CA ALA A 31 -2.75 -21.29 -15.38
C ALA A 31 -2.38 -20.96 -16.83
N ALA A 32 -3.33 -20.40 -17.58
CA ALA A 32 -3.03 -19.85 -18.90
C ALA A 32 -3.27 -18.35 -18.94
N PHE A 33 -2.28 -17.63 -19.49
CA PHE A 33 -2.45 -16.25 -19.90
C PHE A 33 -2.93 -16.23 -21.36
N LEU A 34 -4.05 -15.57 -21.60
CA LEU A 34 -4.73 -15.46 -22.88
C LEU A 34 -4.44 -14.08 -23.46
N VAL A 35 -3.75 -14.05 -24.59
CA VAL A 35 -3.30 -12.82 -25.24
C VAL A 35 -4.11 -12.55 -26.49
N THR A 36 -4.64 -11.33 -26.59
CA THR A 36 -5.38 -10.85 -27.76
C THR A 36 -4.76 -9.55 -28.24
N LEU A 37 -4.49 -9.46 -29.54
CA LEU A 37 -4.08 -8.22 -30.20
C LEU A 37 -5.16 -7.82 -31.20
N GLU A 38 -5.62 -6.58 -31.11
CA GLU A 38 -6.56 -5.98 -32.04
C GLU A 38 -5.95 -4.79 -32.75
N LYS A 39 -6.30 -4.60 -34.02
CA LYS A 39 -6.03 -3.41 -34.83
C LYS A 39 -7.36 -2.86 -35.28
N GLU A 40 -7.68 -1.63 -34.86
CA GLU A 40 -8.96 -0.98 -35.20
C GLU A 40 -10.19 -1.84 -34.85
N GLY A 41 -10.14 -2.55 -33.72
CA GLY A 41 -11.21 -3.42 -33.23
C GLY A 41 -11.34 -4.77 -33.96
N LYS A 42 -10.39 -5.14 -34.81
CA LYS A 42 -10.31 -6.46 -35.46
C LYS A 42 -9.11 -7.23 -34.95
N SER A 43 -9.29 -8.52 -34.65
CA SER A 43 -8.20 -9.39 -34.22
C SER A 43 -7.07 -9.45 -35.25
N VAL A 44 -5.84 -9.40 -34.76
CA VAL A 44 -4.62 -9.52 -35.54
C VAL A 44 -4.13 -10.96 -35.42
N GLU A 45 -4.30 -11.73 -36.49
CA GLU A 45 -3.97 -13.16 -36.55
C GLU A 45 -2.59 -13.43 -37.18
N GLN A 46 -1.79 -12.38 -37.45
CA GLN A 46 -0.46 -12.48 -38.04
C GLN A 46 0.51 -11.50 -37.37
N GLY A 47 1.73 -11.96 -37.10
CA GLY A 47 2.78 -11.19 -36.44
C GLY A 47 3.40 -11.98 -35.29
N SER A 48 4.36 -11.39 -34.58
CA SER A 48 4.92 -11.97 -33.36
C SER A 48 4.79 -11.03 -32.17
N LEU A 49 4.65 -11.63 -31.00
CA LEU A 49 4.71 -10.94 -29.71
C LEU A 49 5.75 -11.62 -28.84
N SER A 50 6.44 -10.82 -28.05
CA SER A 50 7.37 -11.33 -27.03
C SER A 50 6.68 -11.35 -25.69
N TYR A 51 6.96 -12.37 -24.88
CA TYR A 51 6.42 -12.49 -23.53
C TYR A 51 7.49 -12.92 -22.54
N VAL A 52 7.29 -12.53 -21.29
CA VAL A 52 8.08 -12.98 -20.14
C VAL A 52 7.15 -13.21 -18.97
N VAL A 53 7.30 -14.37 -18.32
CA VAL A 53 6.67 -14.65 -17.02
C VAL A 53 7.75 -14.51 -15.95
N ASP A 54 7.49 -13.77 -14.87
CA ASP A 54 8.43 -13.61 -13.75
C ASP A 54 7.71 -13.66 -12.38
N ASP A 55 8.49 -13.85 -11.32
CA ASP A 55 8.05 -13.88 -9.91
C ASP A 55 8.53 -12.66 -9.12
N PHE A 56 8.73 -11.52 -9.80
CA PHE A 56 9.24 -10.25 -9.27
C PHE A 56 10.72 -10.23 -8.85
N LEU A 57 11.36 -11.38 -8.52
CA LEU A 57 12.76 -11.42 -8.04
C LEU A 57 13.74 -10.82 -9.05
N LYS A 58 13.50 -11.10 -10.32
CA LYS A 58 14.24 -10.51 -11.45
C LYS A 58 13.24 -9.93 -12.45
N SER A 59 12.48 -8.90 -12.03
CA SER A 59 11.45 -8.24 -12.85
C SER A 59 11.87 -8.08 -14.32
N GLY A 60 11.07 -8.62 -15.24
CA GLY A 60 11.33 -8.60 -16.68
C GLY A 60 12.33 -9.65 -17.18
N LYS A 61 12.76 -10.58 -16.33
CA LYS A 61 13.58 -11.75 -16.69
C LYS A 61 12.94 -13.01 -16.13
N ALA A 62 12.89 -14.06 -16.92
CA ALA A 62 12.04 -15.18 -16.58
C ALA A 62 12.46 -15.98 -15.35
N GLY A 63 13.73 -15.94 -14.93
CA GLY A 63 14.15 -16.57 -13.68
C GLY A 63 13.87 -18.08 -13.57
N GLY A 64 13.65 -18.78 -14.70
CA GLY A 64 13.23 -20.19 -14.75
C GLY A 64 11.78 -20.40 -15.21
N TYR A 65 10.99 -19.34 -15.34
CA TYR A 65 9.64 -19.37 -15.92
C TYR A 65 9.67 -19.21 -17.45
N PRO A 66 8.53 -19.41 -18.14
CA PRO A 66 8.44 -19.24 -19.59
C PRO A 66 8.78 -17.82 -20.08
N GLN A 67 9.53 -17.73 -21.18
CA GLN A 67 9.76 -16.51 -21.96
C GLN A 67 10.01 -16.87 -23.42
N GLY A 68 9.73 -15.95 -24.34
CA GLY A 68 10.06 -16.15 -25.75
C GLY A 68 9.23 -15.26 -26.67
N GLU A 69 9.25 -15.63 -27.94
CA GLU A 69 8.32 -15.10 -28.94
C GLU A 69 7.23 -16.13 -29.19
N THR A 70 6.01 -15.65 -29.44
CA THR A 70 4.93 -16.48 -29.96
C THR A 70 4.33 -15.78 -31.16
N THR A 71 3.99 -16.56 -32.18
CA THR A 71 3.34 -16.07 -33.38
C THR A 71 1.87 -15.87 -33.08
N LEU A 72 1.32 -14.73 -33.50
CA LEU A 72 -0.12 -14.54 -33.57
C LEU A 72 -0.66 -15.56 -34.58
N GLY A 73 -1.58 -16.39 -34.11
CA GLY A 73 -2.27 -17.44 -34.86
C GLY A 73 -3.68 -17.53 -34.28
N GLU A 74 -4.14 -18.72 -33.87
CA GLU A 74 -5.44 -18.83 -33.18
C GLU A 74 -5.52 -17.92 -31.95
N SER A 75 -6.46 -16.98 -31.98
CA SER A 75 -6.76 -16.07 -30.89
C SER A 75 -7.74 -16.70 -29.88
N PRO A 76 -7.47 -16.67 -28.57
CA PRO A 76 -6.32 -16.03 -27.93
C PRO A 76 -5.07 -16.91 -27.93
N THR A 77 -3.90 -16.28 -28.11
CA THR A 77 -2.61 -16.96 -27.93
C THR A 77 -2.41 -17.34 -26.47
N ARG A 78 -2.04 -18.58 -26.19
CA ARG A 78 -1.93 -19.13 -24.82
C ARG A 78 -0.49 -19.22 -24.34
N VAL A 79 -0.20 -18.62 -23.19
CA VAL A 79 1.04 -18.84 -22.43
C VAL A 79 0.70 -19.59 -21.15
N VAL A 80 1.12 -20.86 -21.05
CA VAL A 80 0.80 -21.74 -19.91
C VAL A 80 1.92 -21.70 -18.88
N VAL A 81 1.56 -21.67 -17.59
CA VAL A 81 2.51 -21.71 -16.47
C VAL A 81 1.97 -22.55 -15.31
N LYS A 82 2.87 -23.04 -14.46
CA LYS A 82 2.57 -23.67 -13.17
C LYS A 82 3.36 -22.96 -12.07
N GLY A 83 2.69 -22.58 -10.99
CA GLY A 83 3.36 -22.15 -9.75
C GLY A 83 3.86 -23.37 -8.97
N SER A 84 5.13 -23.34 -8.55
CA SER A 84 5.76 -24.41 -7.76
C SER A 84 5.68 -24.21 -6.24
N LYS A 85 5.28 -23.01 -5.80
CA LYS A 85 5.14 -22.61 -4.39
C LYS A 85 4.06 -21.53 -4.24
N PRO A 86 3.52 -21.31 -3.03
CA PRO A 86 2.61 -20.19 -2.78
C PRO A 86 3.24 -18.86 -3.20
N GLY A 87 2.54 -18.07 -4.02
CA GLY A 87 3.10 -16.85 -4.57
C GLY A 87 2.33 -16.31 -5.77
N PHE A 88 3.00 -15.45 -6.53
CA PHE A 88 2.44 -14.78 -7.70
C PHE A 88 3.42 -14.87 -8.87
N LEU A 89 2.86 -15.06 -10.06
CA LEU A 89 3.58 -14.91 -11.32
C LEU A 89 2.94 -13.80 -12.13
N ARG A 90 3.75 -13.01 -12.81
CA ARG A 90 3.31 -11.94 -13.71
C ARG A 90 3.73 -12.27 -15.12
N CYS A 91 2.79 -12.28 -16.06
CA CYS A 91 3.09 -12.30 -17.48
C CYS A 91 3.09 -10.87 -18.01
N THR A 92 4.16 -10.48 -18.70
CA THR A 92 4.22 -9.24 -19.48
C THR A 92 4.39 -9.61 -20.95
N VAL A 93 3.50 -9.10 -21.79
CA VAL A 93 3.58 -9.22 -23.25
C VAL A 93 3.98 -7.88 -23.84
N THR A 94 4.85 -7.92 -24.84
CA THR A 94 5.22 -6.76 -25.65
C THR A 94 4.96 -7.08 -27.13
N TYR A 95 4.12 -6.26 -27.75
CA TYR A 95 3.94 -6.21 -29.20
C TYR A 95 4.69 -5.00 -29.76
N LYS A 96 5.40 -5.20 -30.86
CA LYS A 96 6.13 -4.13 -31.56
C LYS A 96 5.56 -4.01 -32.98
N PRO A 97 4.74 -2.99 -33.27
CA PRO A 97 4.26 -2.77 -34.63
C PRO A 97 5.43 -2.40 -35.56
N SER A 98 5.24 -2.61 -36.86
CA SER A 98 6.22 -2.22 -37.89
C SER A 98 6.48 -0.71 -37.92
N ASP A 99 5.46 0.08 -37.61
CA ASP A 99 5.55 1.52 -37.40
C ASP A 99 4.91 1.87 -36.04
N GLY A 100 5.59 2.67 -35.22
CA GLY A 100 5.12 3.07 -33.89
C GLY A 100 5.94 2.51 -32.70
N LYS A 101 5.47 2.84 -31.50
CA LYS A 101 6.12 2.44 -30.23
C LYS A 101 5.66 1.04 -29.80
N PRO A 102 6.51 0.26 -29.11
CA PRO A 102 6.10 -0.99 -28.50
C PRO A 102 4.95 -0.78 -27.50
N ILE A 103 3.95 -1.66 -27.55
CA ILE A 103 2.80 -1.68 -26.64
C ILE A 103 3.00 -2.85 -25.68
N LYS A 104 2.71 -2.63 -24.41
CA LYS A 104 2.85 -3.65 -23.36
C LYS A 104 1.56 -3.84 -22.60
N ALA A 105 1.29 -5.07 -22.22
CA ALA A 105 0.22 -5.42 -21.30
C ALA A 105 0.75 -6.46 -20.29
N ALA A 106 0.19 -6.46 -19.09
CA ALA A 106 0.56 -7.42 -18.06
C ALA A 106 -0.65 -7.85 -17.23
N VAL A 107 -0.60 -9.08 -16.74
CA VAL A 107 -1.56 -9.65 -15.80
C VAL A 107 -0.80 -10.56 -14.84
N GLY A 108 -1.28 -10.65 -13.60
CA GLY A 108 -0.75 -11.57 -12.60
C GLY A 108 -1.67 -12.76 -12.36
N ALA A 109 -1.09 -13.88 -11.94
CA ALA A 109 -1.78 -15.06 -11.45
C ALA A 109 -1.27 -15.42 -10.06
N GLY A 110 -2.17 -15.67 -9.12
CA GLY A 110 -1.85 -16.08 -7.76
C GLY A 110 -1.95 -17.59 -7.58
N PHE A 111 -0.98 -18.20 -6.92
CA PHE A 111 -0.92 -19.64 -6.65
C PHE A 111 -0.95 -19.88 -5.13
N SER A 112 -1.95 -20.61 -4.63
CA SER A 112 -2.18 -20.90 -3.21
C SER A 112 -1.93 -19.69 -2.29
N VAL A 113 -2.44 -18.52 -2.66
CA VAL A 113 -2.06 -17.22 -2.06
C VAL A 113 -2.37 -17.11 -0.56
N LEU A 114 -3.35 -17.88 -0.06
CA LEU A 114 -3.69 -17.96 1.36
C LEU A 114 -2.69 -18.79 2.19
N GLN A 115 -1.75 -19.47 1.54
CA GLN A 115 -0.65 -20.22 2.17
C GLN A 115 0.67 -19.42 2.15
N ILE A 116 0.63 -18.15 1.77
CA ILE A 116 1.81 -17.28 1.87
C ILE A 116 2.00 -16.89 3.34
N GLU A 117 3.05 -17.43 3.96
CA GLU A 117 3.41 -17.19 5.35
C GLU A 117 4.34 -15.96 5.50
N PRO A 118 4.41 -15.36 6.71
CA PRO A 118 5.43 -14.37 7.06
C PRO A 118 6.83 -14.85 6.68
N SER A 119 7.69 -13.95 6.19
CA SER A 119 9.04 -14.34 5.74
C SER A 119 10.01 -14.73 6.86
N MET A 120 9.74 -14.27 8.07
CA MET A 120 10.46 -14.61 9.29
C MET A 120 9.48 -14.65 10.47
N PRO A 121 9.80 -15.37 11.56
CA PRO A 121 8.99 -15.31 12.77
C PRO A 121 8.96 -13.90 13.35
N VAL A 122 7.91 -13.57 14.10
CA VAL A 122 7.84 -12.35 14.91
C VAL A 122 8.97 -12.38 15.95
N PRO A 123 9.65 -11.25 16.26
CA PRO A 123 10.59 -11.20 17.38
C PRO A 123 9.92 -11.58 18.71
N ASP A 124 10.63 -12.35 19.56
CA ASP A 124 10.07 -12.88 20.81
C ASP A 124 9.64 -11.77 21.79
N ASP A 125 10.33 -10.63 21.79
CA ASP A 125 10.04 -9.46 22.62
C ASP A 125 9.23 -8.37 21.89
N PHE A 126 8.64 -8.66 20.71
CA PHE A 126 7.93 -7.66 19.90
C PHE A 126 6.80 -6.97 20.68
N ASP A 127 5.99 -7.74 21.43
CA ASP A 127 4.90 -7.20 22.25
C ASP A 127 5.44 -6.33 23.38
N ALA A 128 6.39 -6.87 24.16
CA ALA A 128 7.02 -6.14 25.27
C ALA A 128 7.67 -4.83 24.79
N TYR A 129 8.30 -4.86 23.62
CA TYR A 129 8.89 -3.71 22.98
C TYR A 129 7.85 -2.62 22.71
N TRP A 130 6.77 -2.95 22.01
CA TRP A 130 5.74 -1.98 21.62
C TRP A 130 4.86 -1.52 22.78
N ASP A 131 4.65 -2.37 23.79
CA ASP A 131 4.02 -1.96 25.04
C ASP A 131 4.86 -0.93 25.80
N GLU A 132 6.19 -1.12 25.84
CA GLU A 132 7.11 -0.10 26.39
C GLU A 132 7.06 1.19 25.57
N GLN A 133 7.01 1.10 24.23
CA GLN A 133 6.89 2.31 23.40
C GLN A 133 5.60 3.09 23.67
N LYS A 134 4.46 2.39 23.85
CA LYS A 134 3.18 3.00 24.22
C LYS A 134 3.22 3.58 25.63
N ARG A 135 3.87 2.91 26.58
CA ARG A 135 4.06 3.40 27.95
C ARG A 135 4.86 4.71 27.96
N LEU A 136 5.99 4.75 27.26
CA LEU A 136 6.81 5.96 27.09
C LEU A 136 6.04 7.07 26.38
N LEU A 137 5.22 6.74 25.38
CA LEU A 137 4.34 7.71 24.74
C LEU A 137 3.35 8.30 25.75
N ALA A 138 2.72 7.48 26.59
CA ALA A 138 1.73 7.93 27.57
C ALA A 138 2.30 8.89 28.63
N GLU A 139 3.62 8.85 28.90
CA GLU A 139 4.29 9.82 29.77
C GLU A 139 4.39 11.24 29.17
N ILE A 140 4.26 11.36 27.84
CA ILE A 140 4.29 12.66 27.16
C ILE A 140 2.89 13.29 27.22
N PRO A 141 2.69 14.43 27.89
CA PRO A 141 1.40 15.13 27.88
C PRO A 141 0.90 15.35 26.45
N ALA A 142 -0.40 15.19 26.21
CA ALA A 142 -0.95 15.35 24.87
C ALA A 142 -0.81 16.78 24.35
N ASP A 143 -1.07 17.78 25.21
CA ASP A 143 -0.98 19.21 24.93
C ASP A 143 -1.52 19.58 23.54
N ALA A 144 -2.71 19.05 23.22
CA ALA A 144 -3.32 19.19 21.91
C ALA A 144 -3.66 20.66 21.62
N LYS A 145 -2.98 21.24 20.63
CA LYS A 145 -3.24 22.58 20.10
C LYS A 145 -4.14 22.46 18.88
N GLN A 146 -5.25 23.18 18.88
CA GLN A 146 -6.19 23.23 17.76
C GLN A 146 -6.32 24.66 17.27
N THR A 147 -6.02 24.88 15.98
CA THR A 147 -6.20 26.17 15.31
C THR A 147 -7.36 26.06 14.33
N THR A 148 -8.38 26.89 14.47
CA THR A 148 -9.53 26.89 13.56
C THR A 148 -9.10 27.15 12.12
N VAL A 149 -9.62 26.36 11.19
CA VAL A 149 -9.43 26.53 9.75
C VAL A 149 -10.77 26.91 9.13
N GLU A 150 -10.83 28.06 8.46
CA GLU A 150 -12.04 28.49 7.78
C GLU A 150 -12.40 27.53 6.64
N TYR A 151 -13.65 27.06 6.65
CA TYR A 151 -14.21 26.24 5.58
C TYR A 151 -15.54 26.84 5.08
N LYS A 152 -15.85 26.60 3.81
CA LYS A 152 -17.03 27.18 3.13
C LYS A 152 -18.33 26.65 3.73
N ASP A 153 -18.38 25.37 4.03
CA ASP A 153 -19.54 24.72 4.65
C ASP A 153 -19.51 24.96 6.17
N LYS A 154 -20.41 25.82 6.66
CA LYS A 154 -20.47 26.21 8.08
C LYS A 154 -21.11 25.15 8.98
N THR A 155 -21.57 24.03 8.43
CA THR A 155 -22.06 22.87 9.20
C THR A 155 -20.91 21.98 9.69
N ILE A 156 -19.69 22.19 9.18
CA ILE A 156 -18.49 21.44 9.54
C ILE A 156 -17.49 22.38 10.22
N GLU A 157 -16.96 21.96 11.36
CA GLU A 157 -15.83 22.62 12.02
C GLU A 157 -14.54 21.95 11.58
N CYS A 158 -13.52 22.75 11.26
CA CYS A 158 -12.22 22.28 10.81
C CYS A 158 -11.10 22.90 11.66
N PHE A 159 -10.09 22.11 11.95
CA PHE A 159 -8.96 22.49 12.78
C PHE A 159 -7.65 21.98 12.19
N ASP A 160 -6.59 22.78 12.24
CA ASP A 160 -5.21 22.31 12.15
C ASP A 160 -4.77 21.93 13.58
N VAL A 161 -4.44 20.67 13.77
CA VAL A 161 -4.20 20.07 15.08
C VAL A 161 -2.74 19.65 15.19
N GLN A 162 -2.13 20.02 16.31
CA GLN A 162 -0.82 19.53 16.74
C GLN A 162 -0.95 18.89 18.12
N VAL A 163 -0.52 17.63 18.25
CA VAL A 163 -0.49 16.90 19.52
C VAL A 163 0.94 16.46 19.75
N ALA A 164 1.50 16.76 20.92
CA ALA A 164 2.86 16.34 21.26
C ALA A 164 2.98 14.81 21.13
N CYS A 165 4.16 14.30 20.81
CA CYS A 165 4.40 12.87 20.60
C CYS A 165 5.84 12.51 20.98
N LEU A 166 6.08 11.24 21.30
CA LEU A 166 7.42 10.74 21.56
C LEU A 166 8.32 10.90 20.32
N GLY A 167 9.57 11.32 20.52
CA GLY A 167 10.55 11.49 19.43
C GLY A 167 10.57 12.87 18.77
N GLY A 168 9.92 13.88 19.37
CA GLY A 168 10.05 15.30 18.98
C GLY A 168 9.13 15.75 17.85
N ALA A 169 8.89 14.91 16.84
CA ALA A 169 7.91 15.20 15.78
C ALA A 169 6.48 14.96 16.30
N PRO A 170 5.60 15.97 16.36
CA PRO A 170 4.23 15.82 16.88
C PRO A 170 3.33 15.04 15.91
N VAL A 171 2.15 14.65 16.36
CA VAL A 171 1.04 14.46 15.43
C VAL A 171 0.69 15.82 14.87
N SER A 172 0.73 15.99 13.55
CA SER A 172 0.23 17.18 12.87
C SER A 172 -0.79 16.74 11.83
N GLY A 173 -1.98 17.33 11.84
CA GLY A 173 -3.05 16.90 10.93
C GLY A 173 -4.25 17.83 10.91
N TYR A 174 -5.06 17.74 9.86
CA TYR A 174 -6.37 18.38 9.84
C TYR A 174 -7.40 17.48 10.49
N PHE A 175 -8.18 18.05 11.40
CA PHE A 175 -9.31 17.42 12.06
C PHE A 175 -10.60 18.16 11.69
N ALA A 176 -11.66 17.43 11.37
CA ALA A 176 -12.96 17.99 11.10
C ALA A 176 -14.08 17.17 11.76
N LYS A 177 -15.16 17.86 12.11
CA LYS A 177 -16.36 17.25 12.71
C LYS A 177 -17.64 18.02 12.36
N PRO A 178 -18.81 17.36 12.39
CA PRO A 178 -20.10 18.06 12.34
C PRO A 178 -20.25 19.03 13.53
N LYS A 179 -20.59 20.29 13.24
CA LYS A 179 -20.72 21.37 14.23
C LYS A 179 -21.76 21.09 15.32
N GLN A 180 -22.87 20.46 14.95
CA GLN A 180 -23.99 20.14 15.85
C GLN A 180 -24.07 18.64 16.12
N SER A 181 -23.01 18.08 16.68
CA SER A 181 -22.93 16.66 17.05
C SER A 181 -23.20 16.45 18.53
N LYS A 182 -23.96 15.39 18.86
CA LYS A 182 -24.26 15.04 20.25
C LYS A 182 -23.03 14.39 20.90
N PRO A 183 -22.90 14.44 22.23
CA PRO A 183 -21.94 13.60 22.93
C PRO A 183 -22.14 12.12 22.59
N SER A 184 -21.05 11.38 22.51
CA SER A 184 -21.03 9.93 22.27
C SER A 184 -21.86 9.43 21.08
N SER A 185 -21.93 10.21 20.00
CA SER A 185 -22.77 9.88 18.84
C SER A 185 -22.02 9.51 17.57
N LEU A 186 -20.73 9.83 17.45
CA LEU A 186 -20.00 9.72 16.18
C LEU A 186 -18.88 8.66 16.25
N PRO A 187 -18.73 7.81 15.21
CA PRO A 187 -17.50 7.03 15.05
C PRO A 187 -16.33 7.96 14.71
N ALA A 188 -15.10 7.47 14.87
CA ALA A 188 -13.89 8.16 14.45
C ALA A 188 -13.30 7.54 13.19
N ILE A 189 -12.70 8.36 12.33
CA ILE A 189 -11.94 7.94 11.15
C ILE A 189 -10.60 8.67 11.07
N LEU A 190 -9.54 7.90 10.87
CA LEU A 190 -8.17 8.35 10.70
C LEU A 190 -7.69 8.04 9.28
N TRP A 191 -7.30 9.07 8.54
CA TRP A 191 -6.73 8.95 7.20
C TRP A 191 -5.21 9.04 7.28
N VAL A 192 -4.54 8.02 6.73
CA VAL A 192 -3.08 7.91 6.75
C VAL A 192 -2.49 7.79 5.35
N HIS A 193 -1.31 8.38 5.18
CA HIS A 193 -0.80 8.79 3.87
C HIS A 193 0.15 7.77 3.24
N GLY A 194 0.04 7.59 1.91
CA GLY A 194 1.08 6.98 1.09
C GLY A 194 2.42 7.73 1.16
N ALA A 195 3.50 7.10 0.71
CA ALA A 195 4.84 7.67 0.82
C ALA A 195 4.95 9.07 0.17
N GLY A 196 5.82 9.91 0.73
CA GLY A 196 6.10 11.26 0.21
C GLY A 196 5.97 12.34 1.28
N VAL A 197 6.38 13.57 0.95
CA VAL A 197 6.38 14.72 1.84
C VAL A 197 5.36 15.72 1.34
N ARG A 198 4.31 15.95 2.11
CA ARG A 198 3.18 16.83 1.75
C ARG A 198 2.41 17.25 3.00
N SER A 199 1.48 18.19 2.83
CA SER A 199 0.48 18.55 3.84
C SER A 199 -0.44 17.37 4.17
N SER A 200 -1.00 17.35 5.38
CA SER A 200 -2.28 16.68 5.63
C SER A 200 -3.38 17.20 4.68
N SER A 201 -4.36 16.35 4.38
CA SER A 201 -5.51 16.64 3.51
C SER A 201 -6.73 17.12 4.32
N LEU A 202 -6.99 18.43 4.30
CA LEU A 202 -8.24 18.98 4.81
C LEU A 202 -9.47 18.39 4.10
N GLY A 203 -9.32 18.04 2.81
CA GLY A 203 -10.39 17.40 2.04
C GLY A 203 -10.82 16.05 2.62
N ASN A 204 -9.86 15.21 3.04
CA ASN A 204 -10.16 13.93 3.69
C ASN A 204 -10.83 14.13 5.05
N ALA A 205 -10.30 15.05 5.87
CA ALA A 205 -10.90 15.41 7.14
C ALA A 205 -12.38 15.82 6.95
N VAL A 206 -12.64 16.80 6.07
CA VAL A 206 -14.01 17.26 5.77
C VAL A 206 -14.90 16.15 5.22
N LYS A 207 -14.36 15.30 4.34
CA LYS A 207 -15.12 14.19 3.75
C LYS A 207 -15.68 13.24 4.81
N GLY A 208 -14.83 12.80 5.74
CA GLY A 208 -15.28 11.96 6.86
C GLY A 208 -16.28 12.69 7.77
N ALA A 209 -16.07 14.00 8.01
CA ALA A 209 -17.01 14.81 8.79
C ALA A 209 -18.39 14.91 8.13
N LYS A 210 -18.44 15.12 6.80
CA LYS A 210 -19.70 15.11 6.03
C LYS A 210 -20.40 13.76 6.04
N ALA A 211 -19.65 12.68 6.22
CA ALA A 211 -20.19 11.34 6.41
C ALA A 211 -20.60 11.04 7.87
N GLY A 212 -20.61 12.06 8.76
CA GLY A 212 -21.06 11.91 10.14
C GLY A 212 -20.04 11.29 11.08
N MET A 213 -18.74 11.57 10.87
CA MET A 213 -17.65 11.02 11.68
C MET A 213 -16.76 12.11 12.29
N LEU A 214 -16.06 11.78 13.38
CA LEU A 214 -14.89 12.52 13.82
C LEU A 214 -13.72 12.16 12.90
N SER A 215 -13.27 13.09 12.07
CA SER A 215 -12.41 12.75 10.94
C SER A 215 -11.09 13.50 11.01
N MET A 216 -9.98 12.77 11.12
CA MET A 216 -8.64 13.32 11.15
C MET A 216 -7.81 12.74 10.01
N ASP A 217 -7.17 13.59 9.24
CA ASP A 217 -6.11 13.19 8.31
C ASP A 217 -4.78 13.65 8.93
N ILE A 218 -3.76 12.79 8.96
CA ILE A 218 -2.48 13.13 9.60
C ILE A 218 -1.32 13.18 8.61
N ASN A 219 -0.41 14.11 8.88
CA ASN A 219 0.87 14.18 8.24
C ASN A 219 1.79 13.05 8.73
N ALA A 220 2.31 12.25 7.81
CA ALA A 220 3.23 11.14 8.09
C ALA A 220 4.46 11.55 8.90
N HIS A 221 4.96 12.79 8.72
CA HIS A 221 6.24 13.27 9.25
C HIS A 221 6.11 14.15 10.49
N GLY A 222 4.90 14.58 10.84
CA GLY A 222 4.69 15.59 11.89
C GLY A 222 5.12 17.02 11.49
N ILE A 223 5.24 17.30 10.19
CA ILE A 223 5.57 18.64 9.68
C ILE A 223 4.31 19.53 9.57
N PRO A 224 4.47 20.88 9.56
CA PRO A 224 3.33 21.80 9.47
C PRO A 224 2.46 21.60 8.22
N ASN A 225 1.15 21.81 8.38
CA ASN A 225 0.17 21.72 7.29
C ASN A 225 -0.05 23.07 6.59
N GLY A 226 -0.69 23.05 5.43
CA GLY A 226 -1.14 24.27 4.72
C GLY A 226 -0.03 25.15 4.15
N LYS A 227 1.23 24.70 4.19
CA LYS A 227 2.36 25.39 3.57
C LYS A 227 2.32 25.32 2.03
N PRO A 228 3.02 26.23 1.31
CA PRO A 228 3.14 26.15 -0.14
C PRO A 228 3.85 24.87 -0.61
N ASN A 229 3.61 24.44 -1.84
CA ASN A 229 4.25 23.23 -2.41
C ASN A 229 5.79 23.30 -2.39
N SER A 230 6.38 24.48 -2.49
CA SER A 230 7.84 24.67 -2.42
C SER A 230 8.41 24.25 -1.07
N PHE A 231 7.71 24.49 0.04
CA PHE A 231 8.13 24.06 1.38
C PHE A 231 8.26 22.54 1.47
N TYR A 232 7.27 21.80 0.98
CA TYR A 232 7.31 20.34 0.99
C TYR A 232 8.33 19.78 -0.01
N ALA A 233 8.51 20.43 -1.16
CA ALA A 233 9.53 20.05 -2.14
C ALA A 233 10.95 20.22 -1.58
N GLU A 234 11.21 21.31 -0.85
CA GLU A 234 12.49 21.56 -0.17
C GLU A 234 12.78 20.48 0.86
N LEU A 235 11.83 20.17 1.76
CA LEU A 235 11.98 19.09 2.73
C LEU A 235 12.18 17.73 2.04
N SER A 236 11.43 17.44 0.97
CA SER A 236 11.59 16.20 0.20
C SER A 236 12.94 16.09 -0.51
N GLY A 237 13.58 17.21 -0.84
CA GLY A 237 14.91 17.27 -1.44
C GLY A 237 16.05 17.33 -0.43
N GLY A 238 15.78 17.78 0.79
CA GLY A 238 16.71 17.93 1.91
C GLY A 238 16.46 16.90 3.01
N ASP A 239 16.06 17.36 4.19
CA ASP A 239 16.00 16.58 5.44
C ASP A 239 15.17 15.29 5.34
N LEU A 240 14.13 15.26 4.51
CA LEU A 240 13.26 14.10 4.31
C LEU A 240 13.53 13.37 2.99
N LYS A 241 14.67 13.58 2.32
CA LYS A 241 14.98 12.87 1.06
C LYS A 241 15.05 11.34 1.24
N SER A 242 15.59 10.91 2.38
CA SER A 242 15.89 9.51 2.69
C SER A 242 15.15 8.96 3.91
N TYR A 243 14.14 9.68 4.42
CA TYR A 243 13.47 9.37 5.71
C TYR A 243 13.18 7.88 5.93
N ARG A 244 12.81 7.16 4.87
CA ARG A 244 12.43 5.74 4.90
C ARG A 244 13.59 4.81 5.29
N TYR A 245 14.82 5.30 5.32
CA TYR A 245 16.02 4.55 5.71
C TYR A 245 16.68 5.10 6.98
N ASP A 246 16.17 6.19 7.56
CA ASP A 246 16.77 6.80 8.73
C ASP A 246 16.63 5.87 9.94
N GLY A 247 17.77 5.58 10.59
CA GLY A 247 17.87 4.68 11.74
C GLY A 247 17.49 3.22 11.45
N ARG A 248 17.47 2.78 10.19
CA ARG A 248 16.95 1.44 9.81
C ARG A 248 17.70 0.24 10.41
N ASP A 249 18.91 0.44 10.91
CA ASP A 249 19.74 -0.60 11.53
C ASP A 249 19.46 -0.79 13.03
N ASN A 250 18.53 -0.02 13.60
CA ASN A 250 18.12 -0.13 14.99
C ASN A 250 16.61 0.15 15.17
N ARG A 251 15.90 -0.75 15.87
CA ARG A 251 14.47 -0.63 16.16
C ARG A 251 14.10 0.70 16.85
N ASP A 252 15.00 1.23 17.68
CA ASP A 252 14.77 2.43 18.49
C ASP A 252 14.98 3.74 17.74
N THR A 253 15.76 3.74 16.66
CA THR A 253 16.04 4.93 15.86
C THR A 253 15.33 4.93 14.52
N SER A 254 14.74 3.80 14.11
CA SER A 254 13.97 3.69 12.86
C SER A 254 12.90 4.77 12.76
N TYR A 255 12.87 5.49 11.64
CA TYR A 255 11.85 6.51 11.36
C TYR A 255 10.40 5.98 11.55
N PHE A 256 10.15 4.72 11.16
CA PHE A 256 8.82 4.12 11.25
C PHE A 256 8.33 3.97 12.70
N ARG A 257 9.23 3.88 13.69
CA ARG A 257 8.87 3.89 15.12
C ARG A 257 8.08 5.15 15.47
N GLY A 258 8.63 6.32 15.13
CA GLY A 258 7.96 7.60 15.38
C GLY A 258 6.66 7.75 14.60
N MET A 259 6.62 7.28 13.35
CA MET A 259 5.40 7.25 12.54
C MET A 259 4.28 6.46 13.21
N PHE A 260 4.58 5.27 13.74
CA PHE A 260 3.57 4.42 14.36
C PHE A 260 3.10 4.95 15.72
N LEU A 261 3.98 5.58 16.51
CA LEU A 261 3.58 6.25 17.74
C LEU A 261 2.67 7.45 17.48
N ARG A 262 2.84 8.16 16.36
CA ARG A 262 1.88 9.19 15.93
C ARG A 262 0.51 8.62 15.62
N LEU A 263 0.38 7.36 15.17
CA LEU A 263 -0.92 6.71 14.99
C LEU A 263 -1.64 6.55 16.32
N VAL A 264 -0.97 5.99 17.33
CA VAL A 264 -1.53 5.80 18.68
C VAL A 264 -1.94 7.15 19.27
N ARG A 265 -1.07 8.16 19.18
CA ARG A 265 -1.37 9.51 19.68
C ARG A 265 -2.52 10.20 18.93
N ALA A 266 -2.67 9.97 17.63
CA ALA A 266 -3.80 10.49 16.87
C ALA A 266 -5.12 9.80 17.29
N ILE A 267 -5.08 8.50 17.58
CA ILE A 267 -6.22 7.75 18.11
C ILE A 267 -6.57 8.24 19.52
N ASP A 268 -5.59 8.54 20.38
CA ASP A 268 -5.83 9.18 21.68
C ASP A 268 -6.59 10.50 21.52
N PHE A 269 -6.13 11.36 20.60
CA PHE A 269 -6.81 12.62 20.32
C PHE A 269 -8.25 12.43 19.84
N LEU A 270 -8.48 11.54 18.86
CA LEU A 270 -9.82 11.25 18.32
C LEU A 270 -10.76 10.68 19.38
N THR A 271 -10.28 9.73 20.18
CA THR A 271 -11.10 9.03 21.19
C THR A 271 -11.28 9.83 22.48
N SER A 272 -10.50 10.89 22.68
CA SER A 272 -10.73 11.88 23.76
C SER A 272 -11.85 12.88 23.46
N GLN A 273 -12.31 12.97 22.20
CA GLN A 273 -13.36 13.92 21.84
C GLN A 273 -14.70 13.51 22.48
N PRO A 274 -15.47 14.45 23.06
CA PRO A 274 -16.73 14.12 23.75
C PRO A 274 -17.79 13.53 22.81
N GLN A 275 -17.67 13.76 21.50
CA GLN A 275 -18.56 13.21 20.48
C GLN A 275 -18.26 11.76 20.12
N TRP A 276 -17.09 11.22 20.47
CA TRP A 276 -16.72 9.85 20.09
C TRP A 276 -17.66 8.85 20.74
N ASN A 277 -18.20 7.94 19.94
CA ASN A 277 -19.22 6.97 20.36
C ASN A 277 -18.73 5.88 21.33
N GLY A 278 -17.46 5.95 21.76
CA GLY A 278 -16.87 4.99 22.70
C GLY A 278 -16.52 3.64 22.09
N ARG A 279 -16.70 3.45 20.77
CA ARG A 279 -16.58 2.14 20.14
C ARG A 279 -15.80 2.12 18.83
N ASP A 280 -16.18 2.95 17.87
CA ASP A 280 -15.75 2.76 16.49
C ASP A 280 -14.59 3.71 16.12
N VAL A 281 -13.48 3.11 15.69
CA VAL A 281 -12.32 3.82 15.10
C VAL A 281 -11.92 3.11 13.82
N ILE A 282 -11.95 3.86 12.72
CA ILE A 282 -11.65 3.38 11.37
C ILE A 282 -10.31 3.96 10.92
N VAL A 283 -9.42 3.16 10.35
CA VAL A 283 -8.15 3.66 9.78
C VAL A 283 -8.05 3.29 8.31
N ILE A 284 -7.93 4.29 7.44
CA ILE A 284 -7.87 4.12 5.99
C ILE A 284 -6.55 4.64 5.44
N GLY A 285 -5.90 3.84 4.59
CA GLY A 285 -4.66 4.25 3.96
C GLY A 285 -4.26 3.39 2.77
N HIS A 286 -3.45 3.98 1.90
CA HIS A 286 -2.98 3.35 0.66
C HIS A 286 -1.44 3.35 0.59
N SER A 287 -0.82 2.28 0.08
CA SER A 287 0.64 2.13 0.03
C SER A 287 1.27 2.24 1.43
N GLN A 288 2.15 3.21 1.71
CA GLN A 288 2.64 3.51 3.06
C GLN A 288 1.50 3.75 4.07
N GLY A 289 0.38 4.31 3.63
CA GLY A 289 -0.84 4.45 4.44
C GLY A 289 -1.47 3.10 4.76
N GLY A 290 -1.41 2.14 3.83
CA GLY A 290 -1.91 0.78 4.07
C GLY A 290 -1.10 0.10 5.18
N GLY A 291 0.23 0.21 5.13
CA GLY A 291 1.11 -0.25 6.22
C GLY A 291 0.82 0.43 7.55
N GLN A 292 0.59 1.75 7.56
CA GLN A 292 0.16 2.47 8.77
C GLN A 292 -1.19 1.97 9.30
N SER A 293 -2.16 1.68 8.45
CA SER A 293 -3.47 1.16 8.92
C SER A 293 -3.35 -0.22 9.57
N LEU A 294 -2.49 -1.09 9.04
CA LEU A 294 -2.14 -2.38 9.66
C LEU A 294 -1.45 -2.18 11.01
N ALA A 295 -0.47 -1.27 11.08
CA ALA A 295 0.22 -0.94 12.32
C ALA A 295 -0.76 -0.38 13.38
N ALA A 296 -1.66 0.53 13.00
CA ALA A 296 -2.68 1.07 13.90
C ALA A 296 -3.57 -0.03 14.47
N GLY A 297 -4.09 -0.94 13.62
CA GLY A 297 -4.94 -2.04 14.06
C GLY A 297 -4.22 -3.08 14.93
N GLY A 298 -2.90 -3.24 14.77
CA GLY A 298 -2.08 -4.13 15.60
C GLY A 298 -1.60 -3.50 16.91
N LEU A 299 -1.47 -2.17 16.96
CA LEU A 299 -0.99 -1.44 18.15
C LEU A 299 -2.11 -1.03 19.10
N ASP A 300 -3.30 -0.77 18.58
CA ASP A 300 -4.38 -0.13 19.31
C ASP A 300 -5.70 -0.91 19.21
N PRO A 301 -6.18 -1.51 20.31
CA PRO A 301 -7.41 -2.31 20.30
C PRO A 301 -8.68 -1.48 20.08
N ARG A 302 -8.61 -0.14 20.14
CA ARG A 302 -9.76 0.74 19.82
C ARG A 302 -10.07 0.76 18.33
N VAL A 303 -9.14 0.36 17.47
CA VAL A 303 -9.35 0.27 16.02
C VAL A 303 -10.28 -0.89 15.69
N THR A 304 -11.46 -0.57 15.17
CA THR A 304 -12.50 -1.58 14.85
C THR A 304 -12.53 -1.94 13.37
N MET A 305 -12.01 -1.09 12.49
CA MET A 305 -11.92 -1.36 11.06
C MET A 305 -10.67 -0.74 10.43
N ILE A 306 -10.06 -1.47 9.49
CA ILE A 306 -8.96 -0.99 8.66
C ILE A 306 -9.27 -1.21 7.17
N ALA A 307 -8.83 -0.27 6.33
CA ALA A 307 -8.90 -0.37 4.88
C ALA A 307 -7.52 -0.16 4.22
N PRO A 308 -6.60 -1.14 4.32
CA PRO A 308 -5.28 -1.09 3.70
C PRO A 308 -5.35 -1.33 2.19
N GLY A 309 -5.12 -0.29 1.38
CA GLY A 309 -4.95 -0.45 -0.06
C GLY A 309 -3.50 -0.69 -0.44
N VAL A 310 -3.20 -1.76 -1.20
CA VAL A 310 -1.85 -2.18 -1.65
C VAL A 310 -0.76 -1.91 -0.59
N PRO A 311 -0.88 -2.48 0.62
CA PRO A 311 -0.11 -2.03 1.77
C PRO A 311 1.40 -2.19 1.57
N ALA A 312 2.11 -1.06 1.70
CA ALA A 312 3.56 -1.05 1.86
C ALA A 312 3.95 -1.41 3.31
N ILE A 313 5.24 -1.34 3.63
CA ILE A 313 5.79 -1.63 4.97
C ILE A 313 5.58 -3.10 5.38
N CYS A 314 5.20 -3.97 4.45
CA CYS A 314 4.97 -5.40 4.68
C CYS A 314 6.14 -6.23 4.13
N ASP A 315 6.48 -7.32 4.81
CA ASP A 315 7.43 -8.34 4.34
C ASP A 315 8.83 -7.73 4.04
N HIS A 316 9.34 -6.92 4.96
CA HIS A 316 10.69 -6.35 4.89
C HIS A 316 11.78 -7.41 4.82
N THR A 317 11.50 -8.57 5.40
CA THR A 317 12.38 -9.73 5.41
C THR A 317 12.10 -10.73 4.28
N GLY A 318 11.31 -10.34 3.26
CA GLY A 318 10.91 -11.20 2.14
C GLY A 318 12.05 -11.99 1.49
N VAL A 319 13.26 -11.41 1.42
CA VAL A 319 14.48 -12.03 0.90
C VAL A 319 14.86 -13.31 1.65
N ALA A 320 14.60 -13.39 2.97
CA ALA A 320 14.84 -14.59 3.77
C ALA A 320 13.95 -15.77 3.36
N ALA A 321 12.79 -15.49 2.75
CA ALA A 321 11.87 -16.47 2.20
C ALA A 321 11.98 -16.62 0.66
N GLY A 322 13.04 -16.08 0.05
CA GLY A 322 13.21 -16.09 -1.40
C GLY A 322 12.11 -15.32 -2.15
N ARG A 323 11.67 -14.19 -1.59
CA ARG A 323 10.72 -13.22 -2.18
C ARG A 323 11.37 -11.84 -2.31
N VAL A 324 10.75 -10.95 -3.08
CA VAL A 324 11.14 -9.53 -3.10
C VAL A 324 10.67 -8.86 -1.82
N ASN A 325 11.53 -8.08 -1.17
CA ASN A 325 11.16 -7.26 -0.02
C ASN A 325 10.08 -6.24 -0.43
N GLY A 326 9.04 -6.08 0.40
CA GLY A 326 8.06 -5.01 0.20
C GLY A 326 8.68 -3.63 0.37
N TRP A 327 7.99 -2.60 -0.15
CA TRP A 327 8.42 -1.21 -0.01
C TRP A 327 8.62 -0.83 1.48
N PRO A 328 9.68 -0.09 1.86
CA PRO A 328 10.64 0.62 0.99
C PRO A 328 11.87 -0.20 0.60
N LYS A 329 11.84 -1.53 0.73
CA LYS A 329 13.02 -2.40 0.62
C LYS A 329 14.06 -2.03 1.68
N LEU A 330 13.59 -2.00 2.93
CA LEU A 330 14.33 -1.48 4.08
C LEU A 330 15.69 -2.19 4.24
N VAL A 331 15.69 -3.51 4.11
CA VAL A 331 16.86 -4.39 4.21
C VAL A 331 17.65 -4.36 2.90
N PRO A 332 18.87 -3.79 2.89
CA PRO A 332 19.76 -3.86 1.74
C PRO A 332 20.38 -5.25 1.64
N ASN A 333 20.71 -5.66 0.41
CA ASN A 333 21.55 -6.84 0.19
C ASN A 333 23.00 -6.40 -0.08
N SER A 334 23.95 -7.17 0.43
CA SER A 334 25.38 -7.08 0.10
C SER A 334 25.63 -7.50 -1.35
N ALA A 335 26.86 -7.30 -1.83
CA ALA A 335 27.26 -7.67 -3.19
C ALA A 335 27.16 -9.19 -3.47
N ASP A 336 27.32 -10.04 -2.45
CA ASP A 336 27.10 -11.49 -2.52
C ASP A 336 25.62 -11.89 -2.32
N GLY A 337 24.71 -10.92 -2.27
CA GLY A 337 23.27 -11.14 -2.25
C GLY A 337 22.69 -11.45 -0.87
N LYS A 338 23.47 -11.35 0.21
CA LYS A 338 23.00 -11.60 1.57
C LYS A 338 22.35 -10.35 2.18
N PRO A 339 21.27 -10.48 2.96
CA PRO A 339 20.69 -9.35 3.66
C PRO A 339 21.64 -8.82 4.74
N ASP A 340 21.67 -7.51 4.94
CA ASP A 340 22.33 -6.92 6.12
C ASP A 340 21.64 -7.41 7.39
N ALA A 341 22.37 -8.16 8.22
CA ALA A 341 21.81 -8.82 9.39
C ALA A 341 21.25 -7.85 10.44
N LYS A 342 21.87 -6.66 10.60
CA LYS A 342 21.39 -5.67 11.58
C LYS A 342 20.08 -5.04 11.13
N VAL A 343 20.03 -4.64 9.86
CA VAL A 343 18.81 -4.05 9.28
C VAL A 343 17.70 -5.10 9.17
N LEU A 344 18.04 -6.35 8.82
CA LEU A 344 17.09 -7.47 8.81
C LEU A 344 16.42 -7.64 10.17
N GLU A 345 17.20 -7.68 11.26
CA GLU A 345 16.67 -7.82 12.60
C GLU A 345 15.83 -6.61 13.03
N ALA A 346 16.36 -5.39 12.87
CA ALA A 346 15.65 -4.16 13.23
C ALA A 346 14.34 -3.98 12.44
N SER A 347 14.33 -4.36 11.16
CA SER A 347 13.16 -4.23 10.28
C SER A 347 11.94 -5.01 10.77
N ARG A 348 12.15 -6.13 11.49
CA ARG A 348 11.07 -6.97 12.02
C ARG A 348 10.21 -6.24 13.06
N TYR A 349 10.73 -5.22 13.74
CA TYR A 349 9.96 -4.42 14.71
C TYR A 349 9.06 -3.38 14.04
N VAL A 350 9.29 -3.07 12.77
CA VAL A 350 8.52 -2.09 12.01
C VAL A 350 7.83 -2.70 10.78
N ASP A 351 7.83 -4.03 10.65
CA ASP A 351 7.14 -4.75 9.58
C ASP A 351 5.64 -4.87 9.89
N ALA A 352 4.80 -4.31 9.01
CA ALA A 352 3.34 -4.32 9.07
C ALA A 352 2.74 -5.73 9.16
N VAL A 353 3.43 -6.78 8.67
CA VAL A 353 2.99 -8.19 8.83
C VAL A 353 2.92 -8.59 10.30
N ASN A 354 3.88 -8.13 11.11
CA ASN A 354 3.94 -8.46 12.54
C ASN A 354 2.84 -7.74 13.33
N PHE A 355 2.47 -6.52 12.94
CA PHE A 355 1.29 -5.84 13.50
C PHE A 355 -0.01 -6.50 13.04
N ALA A 356 -0.10 -6.94 11.79
CA ALA A 356 -1.28 -7.62 11.27
C ALA A 356 -1.64 -8.86 12.11
N SER A 357 -0.64 -9.62 12.60
CA SER A 357 -0.84 -10.77 13.50
C SER A 357 -1.52 -10.44 14.84
N ARG A 358 -1.59 -9.15 15.22
CA ARG A 358 -2.26 -8.64 16.43
C ARG A 358 -3.57 -7.91 16.11
N CYS A 359 -3.83 -7.63 14.85
CA CYS A 359 -4.98 -6.84 14.41
C CYS A 359 -6.27 -7.67 14.40
N ARG A 360 -7.19 -7.34 15.32
CA ARG A 360 -8.54 -7.94 15.42
C ARG A 360 -9.63 -7.13 14.71
N ALA A 361 -9.29 -5.95 14.20
CA ALA A 361 -10.19 -5.11 13.43
C ALA A 361 -10.73 -5.83 12.19
N LYS A 362 -11.94 -5.45 11.73
CA LYS A 362 -12.41 -5.85 10.40
C LYS A 362 -11.51 -5.24 9.33
N ALA A 363 -11.19 -5.99 8.29
CA ALA A 363 -10.27 -5.53 7.24
C ALA A 363 -10.86 -5.68 5.83
N ILE A 364 -10.77 -4.61 5.05
CA ILE A 364 -10.98 -4.64 3.59
C ILE A 364 -9.66 -4.23 2.95
N MET A 365 -8.93 -5.21 2.42
CA MET A 365 -7.62 -5.01 1.81
C MET A 365 -7.71 -5.08 0.30
N SER A 366 -6.94 -4.27 -0.43
CA SER A 366 -6.78 -4.43 -1.88
C SER A 366 -5.36 -4.78 -2.27
N VAL A 367 -5.21 -5.48 -3.39
CA VAL A 367 -3.91 -5.93 -3.90
C VAL A 367 -3.90 -5.91 -5.43
N GLY A 368 -2.83 -5.36 -6.00
CA GLY A 368 -2.56 -5.43 -7.43
C GLY A 368 -1.61 -6.58 -7.75
N PHE A 369 -2.02 -7.52 -8.60
CA PHE A 369 -1.20 -8.71 -8.86
C PHE A 369 0.05 -8.44 -9.70
N ILE A 370 0.17 -7.25 -10.30
CA ILE A 370 1.37 -6.85 -11.06
C ILE A 370 2.15 -5.72 -10.36
N ASP A 371 1.80 -5.39 -9.12
CA ASP A 371 2.45 -4.36 -8.32
C ASP A 371 3.91 -4.74 -8.00
N GLY A 372 4.86 -4.01 -8.59
CA GLY A 372 6.30 -4.19 -8.32
C GLY A 372 6.84 -3.30 -7.18
N VAL A 373 6.01 -2.41 -6.64
CA VAL A 373 6.33 -1.53 -5.51
C VAL A 373 5.96 -2.22 -4.20
N CYS A 374 4.71 -2.66 -4.08
CA CYS A 374 4.20 -3.46 -2.97
C CYS A 374 3.81 -4.83 -3.51
N PRO A 375 4.78 -5.78 -3.63
CA PRO A 375 4.53 -7.08 -4.24
C PRO A 375 3.27 -7.75 -3.67
N PRO A 376 2.46 -8.41 -4.51
CA PRO A 376 1.24 -9.06 -4.03
C PRO A 376 1.54 -10.12 -2.96
N SER A 377 2.71 -10.75 -3.00
CA SER A 377 3.17 -11.65 -1.95
C SER A 377 3.37 -10.95 -0.59
N SER A 378 3.89 -9.72 -0.55
CA SER A 378 4.01 -8.96 0.71
C SER A 378 2.65 -8.56 1.26
N CYS A 379 1.72 -8.17 0.37
CA CYS A 379 0.34 -7.85 0.74
C CYS A 379 -0.38 -9.08 1.33
N TYR A 380 -0.25 -10.25 0.69
CA TYR A 380 -0.85 -11.49 1.18
C TYR A 380 -0.20 -12.01 2.45
N ALA A 381 1.11 -11.81 2.66
CA ALA A 381 1.75 -12.15 3.94
C ALA A 381 1.08 -11.39 5.11
N ALA A 382 0.79 -10.09 4.93
CA ALA A 382 0.06 -9.31 5.92
C ALA A 382 -1.41 -9.73 6.05
N TYR A 383 -2.09 -9.93 4.92
CA TYR A 383 -3.50 -10.37 4.91
C TYR A 383 -3.69 -11.71 5.63
N ASN A 384 -2.83 -12.69 5.36
CA ASN A 384 -2.91 -14.02 5.95
C ASN A 384 -2.67 -13.96 7.46
N ALA A 385 -1.82 -13.03 7.94
CA ALA A 385 -1.56 -12.82 9.37
C ALA A 385 -2.72 -12.16 10.15
N LEU A 386 -3.61 -11.40 9.49
CA LEU A 386 -4.76 -10.74 10.15
C LEU A 386 -5.65 -11.72 10.94
N GLN A 387 -6.06 -11.31 12.14
CA GLN A 387 -6.87 -12.11 13.08
C GLN A 387 -8.37 -11.80 13.03
N GLY A 388 -8.75 -10.61 12.56
CA GLY A 388 -10.15 -10.18 12.41
C GLY A 388 -10.83 -10.71 11.14
N GLU A 389 -12.13 -10.42 11.01
CA GLU A 389 -12.87 -10.63 9.76
C GLU A 389 -12.19 -9.85 8.62
N LYS A 390 -11.87 -10.51 7.52
CA LYS A 390 -11.04 -9.94 6.47
C LYS A 390 -11.53 -10.28 5.07
N ARG A 391 -11.54 -9.30 4.19
CA ARG A 391 -11.84 -9.46 2.76
C ARG A 391 -10.70 -8.90 1.92
N MET A 392 -10.30 -9.64 0.89
CA MET A 392 -9.36 -9.17 -0.12
C MET A 392 -10.10 -8.71 -1.38
N ILE A 393 -9.61 -7.65 -2.01
CA ILE A 393 -10.00 -7.17 -3.32
C ILE A 393 -8.81 -7.39 -4.25
N ASN A 394 -8.93 -8.44 -5.07
CA ASN A 394 -7.90 -8.83 -6.02
C ASN A 394 -8.07 -8.08 -7.32
N GLU A 395 -6.96 -7.53 -7.84
CA GLU A 395 -6.93 -6.82 -9.11
C GLU A 395 -5.80 -7.37 -9.99
N PRO A 396 -6.10 -8.35 -10.86
CA PRO A 396 -5.09 -9.06 -11.64
C PRO A 396 -4.24 -8.18 -12.57
N HIS A 397 -4.80 -7.06 -13.03
CA HIS A 397 -4.12 -6.11 -13.94
C HIS A 397 -3.56 -4.88 -13.23
N MET A 398 -3.82 -4.72 -11.94
CA MET A 398 -3.44 -3.50 -11.24
C MET A 398 -1.99 -3.58 -10.77
N GLY A 399 -1.24 -2.53 -11.09
CA GLY A 399 0.09 -2.26 -10.52
C GLY A 399 -0.03 -1.56 -9.18
N HIS A 400 0.83 -0.57 -8.94
CA HIS A 400 0.76 0.25 -7.73
C HIS A 400 -0.29 1.37 -7.85
N ALA A 401 -1.57 1.01 -7.71
CA ALA A 401 -2.69 1.92 -7.84
C ALA A 401 -3.85 1.54 -6.90
N ALA A 402 -4.84 2.42 -6.78
CA ALA A 402 -6.09 2.10 -6.10
C ALA A 402 -7.09 1.46 -7.08
N PRO A 403 -7.90 0.48 -6.63
CA PRO A 403 -8.99 -0.08 -7.43
C PRO A 403 -9.92 1.02 -7.94
N THR A 404 -10.12 1.10 -9.27
CA THR A 404 -10.91 2.18 -9.90
C THR A 404 -12.40 2.08 -9.58
N HIS A 405 -12.88 0.87 -9.27
CA HIS A 405 -14.27 0.60 -8.93
C HIS A 405 -14.59 0.85 -7.45
N ILE A 406 -13.58 1.13 -6.61
CA ILE A 406 -13.77 1.56 -5.23
C ILE A 406 -13.71 3.08 -5.20
N GLN A 407 -14.87 3.71 -5.05
CA GLN A 407 -14.93 5.14 -4.76
C GLN A 407 -14.53 5.35 -3.30
N ASN A 408 -13.36 5.95 -3.09
CA ASN A 408 -12.92 6.36 -1.76
C ASN A 408 -13.95 7.24 -1.09
#